data_AF-A0A4U7BBK8-F1
#
_entry.id   AF-A0A4U7BBK8-F1
#
_cell.length_a   1.000
_cell.length_b   1.000
_cell.length_c   1.000
_cell.angle_alpha   90.00
_cell.angle_beta   90.00
_cell.angle_gamma   90.00
#
_symmetry.space_group_name_H-M   'P 1'
#
loop_
_entity.id
_entity.type
_entity.pdbx_description
1 polymer ?
#
loop_
_entity_poly.entity_id
_entity_poly.type
_entity_poly.pdbx_seq_one_letter_code
_entity_poly.pdbx_strand_id
1 'polypeptide(L)'
;MEDKKELRGIYNVTFNEKKATAIKTDIELIEDAVIAELTYYVKGWHNERRDKGAGAEHIKLHLKKGSNGEIKVEELLNLGKSIRIYKAQFKEPYKDNETASVYEWQNDEGVRFRTVIDRIRGEGHSNTPLSPSDSQIITFYSDRNLNQRMEFKNPKVAEYYKGLEAIQNTPKSQEANKEEKLANIRAEVKTISEKQVKKDLDKNLNKER
;
A
#
# COMPACT_ATOMS: atom_id res chain seq x y z
N MET A 1 -3.53 -21.93 1.89
CA MET A 1 -4.99 -21.85 2.16
C MET A 1 -5.42 -20.44 2.55
N GLU A 2 -4.60 -19.72 3.31
CA GLU A 2 -4.81 -18.30 3.73
C GLU A 2 -5.20 -17.34 2.60
N ASP A 3 -4.40 -17.28 1.51
CA ASP A 3 -4.60 -16.29 0.44
C ASP A 3 -5.96 -16.44 -0.25
N LYS A 4 -6.45 -17.68 -0.44
CA LYS A 4 -7.78 -17.93 -1.04
C LYS A 4 -8.92 -17.37 -0.18
N LYS A 5 -8.77 -17.37 1.15
CA LYS A 5 -9.76 -16.83 2.09
C LYS A 5 -9.74 -15.30 2.09
N GLU A 6 -8.55 -14.68 2.03
CA GLU A 6 -8.37 -13.23 1.90
C GLU A 6 -8.97 -12.72 0.58
N LEU A 7 -8.60 -13.35 -0.55
CA LEU A 7 -9.14 -13.07 -1.89
C LEU A 7 -10.68 -13.09 -1.90
N ARG A 8 -11.27 -14.19 -1.41
CA ARG A 8 -12.74 -14.31 -1.29
C ARG A 8 -13.32 -13.27 -0.34
N GLY A 9 -12.58 -12.91 0.71
CA GLY A 9 -12.95 -11.86 1.64
C GLY A 9 -13.08 -10.50 0.96
N ILE A 10 -12.05 -10.07 0.22
CA ILE A 10 -12.04 -8.80 -0.53
C ILE A 10 -13.18 -8.81 -1.54
N TYR A 11 -13.28 -9.88 -2.36
CA TYR A 11 -14.35 -10.04 -3.33
C TYR A 11 -15.74 -9.86 -2.70
N ASN A 12 -16.00 -10.52 -1.57
CA ASN A 12 -17.30 -10.44 -0.90
C ASN A 12 -17.59 -9.06 -0.28
N VAL A 13 -16.57 -8.30 0.11
CA VAL A 13 -16.75 -6.92 0.61
C VAL A 13 -17.01 -5.96 -0.55
N THR A 14 -16.33 -6.15 -1.67
CA THR A 14 -16.51 -5.32 -2.86
C THR A 14 -17.83 -5.63 -3.56
N PHE A 15 -18.10 -6.88 -3.93
CA PHE A 15 -19.18 -7.22 -4.85
C PHE A 15 -20.42 -7.82 -4.19
N ASN A 16 -20.36 -8.18 -2.90
CA ASN A 16 -21.47 -8.78 -2.15
C ASN A 16 -21.78 -7.98 -0.87
N GLU A 17 -22.63 -8.52 0.01
CA GLU A 17 -23.11 -7.83 1.22
C GLU A 17 -22.20 -7.96 2.46
N LYS A 18 -20.94 -8.39 2.30
CA LYS A 18 -20.03 -8.52 3.44
C LYS A 18 -19.54 -7.13 3.87
N LYS A 19 -19.61 -6.84 5.18
CA LYS A 19 -19.23 -5.52 5.72
C LYS A 19 -17.72 -5.27 5.76
N ALA A 20 -16.92 -6.30 6.06
CA ALA A 20 -15.47 -6.16 6.18
C ALA A 20 -14.75 -7.51 6.04
N THR A 21 -13.45 -7.44 5.77
CA THR A 21 -12.52 -8.55 5.88
C THR A 21 -11.17 -8.05 6.40
N ALA A 22 -10.50 -8.87 7.20
CA ALA A 22 -9.13 -8.59 7.64
C ALA A 22 -8.14 -8.90 6.51
N ILE A 23 -7.10 -8.07 6.41
CA ILE A 23 -5.93 -8.25 5.55
C ILE A 23 -4.71 -8.33 6.45
N LYS A 24 -3.94 -9.40 6.29
CA LYS A 24 -2.67 -9.58 7.01
C LYS A 24 -1.58 -8.77 6.33
N THR A 25 -1.04 -7.75 6.99
CA THR A 25 -0.07 -6.85 6.37
C THR A 25 1.39 -7.27 6.57
N ASP A 26 1.67 -8.23 7.46
CA ASP A 26 3.01 -8.75 7.76
C ASP A 26 3.10 -10.26 7.51
N ILE A 27 4.29 -10.71 7.11
CA ILE A 27 4.66 -12.07 6.70
C ILE A 27 5.25 -12.87 7.87
N GLU A 28 5.91 -12.22 8.85
CA GLU A 28 6.72 -12.91 9.88
C GLU A 28 5.93 -13.39 11.12
N LEU A 29 4.64 -13.08 11.23
CA LEU A 29 3.84 -13.38 12.42
C LEU A 29 3.29 -14.82 12.40
N ILE A 30 4.09 -15.74 12.95
CA ILE A 30 3.64 -17.03 13.50
C ILE A 30 2.66 -16.74 14.66
N GLU A 31 1.68 -17.61 14.85
CA GLU A 31 0.47 -17.44 15.67
C GLU A 31 0.71 -16.88 17.10
N ASP A 32 -0.33 -16.21 17.63
CA ASP A 32 -0.50 -15.53 18.94
C ASP A 32 -0.20 -14.02 19.05
N ALA A 33 0.59 -13.40 18.16
CA ALA A 33 0.81 -11.92 18.15
C ALA A 33 -0.09 -11.14 17.15
N VAL A 34 -1.14 -11.80 16.64
CA VAL A 34 -1.96 -11.44 15.46
C VAL A 34 -2.68 -10.07 15.53
N ILE A 35 -2.79 -9.44 16.71
CA ILE A 35 -3.63 -8.25 16.87
C ILE A 35 -2.97 -6.96 16.36
N ALA A 36 -1.63 -6.86 16.32
CA ALA A 36 -0.97 -5.57 16.14
C ALA A 36 -0.89 -5.03 14.68
N GLU A 37 -1.08 -5.87 13.65
CA GLU A 37 -0.90 -5.44 12.24
C GLU A 37 -1.96 -5.98 11.26
N LEU A 38 -3.18 -6.15 11.74
CA LEU A 38 -4.34 -6.32 10.86
C LEU A 38 -4.79 -4.96 10.32
N THR A 39 -5.01 -4.89 9.01
CA THR A 39 -5.76 -3.81 8.39
C THR A 39 -7.09 -4.35 7.90
N TYR A 40 -8.16 -3.57 8.05
CA TYR A 40 -9.47 -3.97 7.55
C TYR A 40 -9.74 -3.39 6.16
N TYR A 41 -10.14 -4.27 5.24
CA TYR A 41 -10.81 -3.88 4.01
C TYR A 41 -12.31 -3.88 4.27
N VAL A 42 -12.89 -2.69 4.35
CA VAL A 42 -14.28 -2.45 4.74
C VAL A 42 -15.12 -2.08 3.53
N LYS A 43 -16.44 -2.28 3.62
CA LYS A 43 -17.39 -1.84 2.57
C LYS A 43 -17.28 -0.34 2.36
N GLY A 44 -17.24 0.42 3.46
CA GLY A 44 -16.99 1.85 3.43
C GLY A 44 -18.12 2.64 2.75
N TRP A 45 -17.80 3.79 2.17
CA TRP A 45 -18.75 4.71 1.55
C TRP A 45 -18.10 5.57 0.48
N HIS A 46 -18.91 6.15 -0.40
CA HIS A 46 -18.49 7.20 -1.32
C HIS A 46 -19.56 8.29 -1.41
N ASN A 47 -19.13 9.55 -1.43
CA ASN A 47 -19.95 10.73 -1.63
C ASN A 47 -19.57 11.38 -2.96
N GLU A 48 -20.43 11.16 -3.96
CA GLU A 48 -20.23 11.63 -5.34
C GLU A 48 -20.09 13.16 -5.44
N ARG A 49 -20.80 13.91 -4.58
CA ARG A 49 -20.79 15.39 -4.63
C ARG A 49 -19.46 15.99 -4.20
N ARG A 50 -18.73 15.30 -3.32
CA ARG A 50 -17.46 15.77 -2.76
C ARG A 50 -16.26 15.02 -3.31
N ASP A 51 -16.48 13.99 -4.11
CA ASP A 51 -15.49 13.01 -4.51
C ASP A 51 -14.64 12.52 -3.32
N LYS A 52 -15.33 12.12 -2.25
CA LYS A 52 -14.72 11.62 -1.03
C LYS A 52 -15.30 10.27 -0.65
N GLY A 53 -14.48 9.40 -0.09
CA GLY A 53 -14.93 8.12 0.39
C GLY A 53 -13.82 7.35 1.08
N ALA A 54 -14.18 6.15 1.53
CA ALA A 54 -13.27 5.19 2.10
C ALA A 54 -13.75 3.77 1.77
N GLY A 55 -12.83 2.82 1.73
CA GLY A 55 -13.14 1.40 1.56
C GLY A 55 -13.65 1.03 0.17
N ALA A 56 -14.32 -0.12 0.08
CA ALA A 56 -14.70 -0.73 -1.18
C ALA A 56 -15.63 0.13 -2.05
N GLU A 57 -16.59 0.84 -1.47
CA GLU A 57 -17.50 1.71 -2.23
C GLU A 57 -16.76 2.86 -2.94
N HIS A 58 -15.70 3.39 -2.34
CA HIS A 58 -14.85 4.37 -3.00
C HIS A 58 -13.96 3.71 -4.06
N ILE A 59 -13.34 2.58 -3.72
CA ILE A 59 -12.42 1.85 -4.62
C ILE A 59 -13.11 1.33 -5.88
N LYS A 60 -14.41 0.99 -5.81
CA LYS A 60 -15.21 0.56 -6.96
C LYS A 60 -15.20 1.53 -8.13
N LEU A 61 -15.00 2.82 -7.86
CA LEU A 61 -14.90 3.82 -8.92
C LEU A 61 -13.70 3.56 -9.83
N HIS A 62 -12.59 3.11 -9.24
CA HIS A 62 -11.38 2.75 -9.96
C HIS A 62 -11.50 1.41 -10.70
N LEU A 63 -12.52 0.58 -10.42
CA LEU A 63 -12.79 -0.63 -11.21
C LEU A 63 -13.56 -0.35 -12.51
N LYS A 64 -14.07 0.88 -12.69
CA LYS A 64 -14.75 1.27 -13.93
C LYS A 64 -13.70 1.47 -15.03
N LYS A 65 -13.91 0.84 -16.18
CA LYS A 65 -13.04 1.00 -17.35
C LYS A 65 -12.94 2.47 -17.75
N GLY A 66 -11.72 2.96 -17.98
CA GLY A 66 -11.43 4.35 -18.33
C GLY A 66 -11.51 5.34 -17.16
N SER A 67 -11.73 4.87 -15.92
CA SER A 67 -11.77 5.75 -14.75
C SER A 67 -10.38 6.27 -14.39
N ASN A 68 -10.32 7.46 -13.79
CA ASN A 68 -9.10 7.98 -13.22
C ASN A 68 -8.59 7.01 -12.13
N GLY A 69 -7.35 6.56 -12.28
CA GLY A 69 -6.73 5.62 -11.37
C GLY A 69 -7.19 4.17 -11.52
N GLU A 70 -7.62 3.79 -12.73
CA GLU A 70 -8.20 2.48 -13.04
C GLU A 70 -7.37 1.29 -12.54
N ILE A 71 -8.02 0.36 -11.84
CA ILE A 71 -7.45 -0.90 -11.40
C ILE A 71 -8.25 -2.07 -11.98
N LYS A 72 -7.58 -3.20 -12.18
CA LYS A 72 -8.20 -4.47 -12.56
C LYS A 72 -8.71 -5.19 -11.31
N VAL A 73 -9.71 -6.05 -11.47
CA VAL A 73 -10.25 -6.86 -10.36
C VAL A 73 -9.14 -7.71 -9.73
N GLU A 74 -8.29 -8.31 -10.56
CA GLU A 74 -7.17 -9.14 -10.10
C GLU A 74 -6.16 -8.34 -9.26
N GLU A 75 -5.94 -7.07 -9.59
CA GLU A 75 -5.04 -6.18 -8.83
C GLU A 75 -5.62 -5.85 -7.46
N LEU A 76 -6.94 -5.59 -7.39
CA LEU A 76 -7.64 -5.38 -6.13
C LEU A 76 -7.61 -6.64 -5.26
N LEU A 77 -7.89 -7.80 -5.85
CA LEU A 77 -7.89 -9.06 -5.13
C LEU A 77 -6.49 -9.39 -4.57
N ASN A 78 -5.42 -9.01 -5.27
CA ASN A 78 -4.04 -9.18 -4.81
C ASN A 78 -3.52 -8.09 -3.86
N LEU A 79 -4.35 -7.14 -3.41
CA LEU A 79 -3.93 -5.99 -2.59
C LEU A 79 -3.14 -6.40 -1.33
N GLY A 80 -3.63 -7.39 -0.57
CA GLY A 80 -2.93 -7.87 0.62
C GLY A 80 -1.55 -8.47 0.31
N LYS A 81 -1.45 -9.26 -0.76
CA LYS A 81 -0.18 -9.80 -1.25
C LYS A 81 0.79 -8.68 -1.64
N SER A 82 0.32 -7.66 -2.34
CA SER A 82 1.14 -6.52 -2.73
C SER A 82 1.68 -5.73 -1.53
N ILE A 83 0.86 -5.52 -0.49
CA ILE A 83 1.29 -4.87 0.75
C ILE A 83 2.37 -5.69 1.46
N ARG A 84 2.19 -7.02 1.53
CA ARG A 84 3.19 -7.94 2.12
C ARG A 84 4.52 -7.90 1.36
N ILE A 85 4.48 -7.93 0.03
CA ILE A 85 5.69 -7.79 -0.83
C ILE A 85 6.37 -6.44 -0.59
N TYR A 86 5.60 -5.36 -0.53
CA TYR A 86 6.12 -4.03 -0.21
C TYR A 86 6.85 -4.04 1.14
N LYS A 87 6.22 -4.55 2.21
CA LYS A 87 6.85 -4.57 3.54
C LYS A 87 8.10 -5.43 3.57
N ALA A 88 8.13 -6.57 2.87
CA ALA A 88 9.34 -7.38 2.76
C ALA A 88 10.51 -6.59 2.17
N GLN A 89 10.24 -5.75 1.17
CA GLN A 89 11.25 -5.00 0.42
C GLN A 89 11.67 -3.67 1.10
N PHE A 90 10.72 -2.94 1.68
CA PHE A 90 10.94 -1.58 2.18
C PHE A 90 10.78 -1.42 3.70
N LYS A 91 10.31 -2.47 4.38
CA LYS A 91 10.01 -2.56 5.82
C LYS A 91 8.87 -1.63 6.27
N GLU A 92 8.95 -0.34 5.99
CA GLU A 92 8.00 0.66 6.45
C GLU A 92 7.27 1.39 5.30
N PRO A 93 5.98 1.70 5.45
CA PRO A 93 5.25 2.58 4.54
C PRO A 93 5.72 4.02 4.67
N TYR A 94 5.37 4.85 3.68
CA TYR A 94 5.47 6.30 3.84
C TYR A 94 4.38 6.80 4.79
N LYS A 95 4.74 7.63 5.78
CA LYS A 95 3.79 8.29 6.68
C LYS A 95 3.37 9.62 6.08
N ASP A 96 2.15 9.68 5.55
CA ASP A 96 1.58 10.92 5.01
C ASP A 96 1.18 11.87 6.12
N ASN A 97 0.74 11.31 7.25
CA ASN A 97 0.55 11.99 8.53
C ASN A 97 0.68 10.95 9.67
N GLU A 98 0.31 11.33 10.89
CA GLU A 98 0.43 10.46 12.08
C GLU A 98 -0.38 9.16 11.98
N THR A 99 -1.50 9.16 11.24
CA THR A 99 -2.43 8.04 11.15
C THR A 99 -2.44 7.37 9.78
N ALA A 100 -2.12 8.11 8.72
CA ALA A 100 -2.15 7.67 7.33
C ALA A 100 -0.80 7.14 6.86
N SER A 101 -0.81 5.88 6.43
CA SER A 101 0.31 5.16 5.83
C SER A 101 0.04 4.89 4.36
N VAL A 102 1.02 5.18 3.51
CA VAL A 102 0.95 5.05 2.06
C VAL A 102 1.91 3.95 1.63
N TYR A 103 1.37 3.01 0.85
CA TYR A 103 2.12 1.92 0.24
C TYR A 103 2.04 2.08 -1.27
N GLU A 104 3.18 1.96 -1.93
CA GLU A 104 3.31 2.25 -3.35
C GLU A 104 4.23 1.25 -4.03
N TRP A 105 3.87 0.82 -5.23
CA TRP A 105 4.70 -0.11 -6.01
C TRP A 105 4.44 0.07 -7.50
N GLN A 106 5.32 -0.51 -8.32
CA GLN A 106 5.17 -0.64 -9.78
C GLN A 106 5.06 -2.11 -10.14
N ASN A 107 4.17 -2.47 -11.06
CA ASN A 107 4.16 -3.80 -11.66
C ASN A 107 5.17 -3.90 -12.82
N ASP A 108 5.24 -5.09 -13.41
CA ASP A 108 6.05 -5.42 -14.59
C ASP A 108 5.62 -4.66 -15.86
N GLU A 109 4.34 -4.32 -15.99
CA GLU A 109 3.82 -3.44 -17.06
C GLU A 109 4.20 -1.96 -16.88
N GLY A 110 4.89 -1.59 -15.79
CA GLY A 110 5.28 -0.20 -15.50
C GLY A 110 4.19 0.67 -14.88
N VAL A 111 3.02 0.09 -14.59
CA VAL A 111 1.89 0.73 -13.92
C VAL A 111 2.19 0.89 -12.44
N ARG A 112 1.96 2.10 -11.91
CA ARG A 112 2.23 2.42 -10.52
C ARG A 112 0.93 2.39 -9.72
N PHE A 113 1.00 1.84 -8.53
CA PHE A 113 -0.13 1.65 -7.63
C PHE A 113 0.11 2.36 -6.31
N ARG A 114 -0.96 2.86 -5.71
CA ARG A 114 -0.96 3.44 -4.37
C ARG A 114 -2.16 2.95 -3.59
N THR A 115 -1.92 2.49 -2.37
CA THR A 115 -2.97 2.28 -1.37
C THR A 115 -2.69 3.14 -0.15
N VAL A 116 -3.76 3.71 0.40
CA VAL A 116 -3.72 4.51 1.63
C VAL A 116 -4.44 3.74 2.72
N ILE A 117 -3.75 3.55 3.84
CA ILE A 117 -4.27 2.92 5.05
C ILE A 117 -4.28 3.99 6.14
N ASP A 118 -5.43 4.23 6.76
CA ASP A 118 -5.57 5.26 7.79
C ASP A 118 -6.33 4.73 9.01
N ARG A 119 -6.06 5.30 10.17
CA ARG A 119 -6.84 5.07 11.40
C ARG A 119 -7.95 6.12 11.45
N ILE A 120 -9.15 5.73 11.03
CA ILE A 120 -10.32 6.61 11.10
C ILE A 120 -10.75 6.72 12.57
N ARG A 121 -10.44 7.84 13.22
CA ARG A 121 -11.05 8.23 14.49
C ARG A 121 -12.48 8.69 14.19
N GLY A 122 -13.48 7.84 14.42
CA GLY A 122 -14.87 8.20 14.15
C GLY A 122 -15.37 9.33 15.06
N GLU A 123 -15.95 10.38 14.47
CA GLU A 123 -16.89 11.27 15.16
C GLU A 123 -18.28 10.59 15.14
N GLY A 124 -18.61 9.71 16.10
CA GLY A 124 -19.96 9.12 16.17
C GLY A 124 -20.10 7.86 17.04
N HIS A 125 -21.24 7.77 17.75
CA HIS A 125 -21.57 6.85 18.84
C HIS A 125 -21.38 5.33 18.60
N SER A 126 -21.05 4.66 19.72
CA SER A 126 -21.02 3.22 19.99
C SER A 126 -22.20 2.45 19.41
N ASN A 127 -21.94 1.43 18.56
CA ASN A 127 -22.60 0.10 18.57
C ASN A 127 -22.32 -0.82 17.34
N THR A 128 -21.14 -0.75 16.68
CA THR A 128 -20.61 -1.93 15.96
C THR A 128 -19.07 -1.98 16.04
N PRO A 129 -18.46 -3.17 16.21
CA PRO A 129 -17.06 -3.29 16.64
C PRO A 129 -16.12 -3.22 15.43
N LEU A 130 -15.65 -2.02 15.11
CA LEU A 130 -14.28 -1.83 14.67
C LEU A 130 -13.61 -1.07 15.81
N SER A 131 -12.58 -1.64 16.40
CA SER A 131 -11.90 -1.04 17.54
C SER A 131 -11.36 0.34 17.13
N PRO A 132 -11.37 1.35 18.01
CA PRO A 132 -10.78 2.68 17.76
C PRO A 132 -9.29 2.66 17.33
N SER A 133 -8.63 1.50 17.42
CA SER A 133 -7.25 1.20 16.98
C SER A 133 -7.11 0.76 15.52
N ASP A 134 -8.21 0.43 14.83
CA ASP A 134 -8.15 -0.39 13.62
C ASP A 134 -7.86 0.43 12.37
N SER A 135 -6.71 0.14 11.76
CA SER A 135 -6.32 0.75 10.49
C SER A 135 -7.18 0.20 9.36
N GLN A 136 -7.64 1.06 8.46
CA GLN A 136 -8.56 0.72 7.37
C GLN A 136 -7.99 1.14 6.02
N ILE A 137 -8.24 0.33 4.99
CA ILE A 137 -7.92 0.73 3.61
C ILE A 137 -8.91 1.80 3.18
N ILE A 138 -8.39 3.00 2.92
CA ILE A 138 -9.18 4.16 2.50
C ILE A 138 -9.39 4.14 0.99
N THR A 139 -8.30 4.00 0.23
CA THR A 139 -8.34 3.97 -1.23
C THR A 139 -7.21 3.11 -1.78
N PHE A 140 -7.43 2.58 -2.99
CA PHE A 140 -6.47 1.84 -3.79
C PHE A 140 -6.71 2.16 -5.26
N TYR A 141 -5.69 2.70 -5.93
CA TYR A 141 -5.77 3.15 -7.32
C TYR A 141 -4.42 3.00 -8.01
N SER A 142 -4.42 3.08 -9.35
CA SER A 142 -3.21 3.09 -10.18
C SER A 142 -2.94 4.47 -10.79
N ASP A 143 -1.87 4.61 -11.57
CA ASP A 143 -1.64 5.81 -12.38
C ASP A 143 -2.31 5.78 -13.77
N ARG A 144 -3.10 4.75 -14.07
CA ARG A 144 -3.86 4.67 -15.33
C ARG A 144 -4.89 5.79 -15.42
N ASN A 145 -5.01 6.37 -16.61
CA ASN A 145 -5.94 7.45 -16.94
C ASN A 145 -5.79 8.71 -16.08
N LEU A 146 -4.70 8.86 -15.33
CA LEU A 146 -4.38 10.11 -14.65
C LEU A 146 -3.78 11.10 -15.66
N ASN A 147 -4.02 12.41 -15.45
CA ASN A 147 -3.43 13.46 -16.28
C ASN A 147 -1.90 13.51 -16.22
N GLN A 148 -1.33 13.00 -15.12
CA GLN A 148 0.11 12.92 -14.90
C GLN A 148 0.44 11.55 -14.30
N ARG A 149 1.59 11.00 -14.72
CA ARG A 149 2.11 9.76 -14.14
C ARG A 149 2.33 9.97 -12.64
N MET A 150 1.95 8.98 -11.84
CA MET A 150 2.09 9.09 -10.40
C MET A 150 3.57 9.09 -9.99
N GLU A 151 3.94 10.06 -9.15
CA GLU A 151 5.22 10.09 -8.46
C GLU A 151 5.11 9.35 -7.13
N PHE A 152 6.13 8.57 -6.79
CA PHE A 152 6.21 7.89 -5.50
C PHE A 152 6.45 8.90 -4.39
N LYS A 153 5.60 8.87 -3.35
CA LYS A 153 5.79 9.67 -2.14
C LYS A 153 6.96 9.17 -1.31
N ASN A 154 7.18 7.85 -1.27
CA ASN A 154 8.32 7.27 -0.58
C ASN A 154 9.61 7.41 -1.41
N PRO A 155 10.63 8.15 -0.97
CA PRO A 155 11.89 8.30 -1.70
C PRO A 155 12.59 6.96 -1.97
N LYS A 156 12.52 6.01 -1.04
CA LYS A 156 13.12 4.68 -1.18
C LYS A 156 12.49 3.89 -2.33
N VAL A 157 11.18 4.02 -2.48
CA VAL A 157 10.41 3.38 -3.56
C VAL A 157 10.78 4.05 -4.88
N ALA A 158 10.86 5.38 -4.90
CA ALA A 158 11.26 6.15 -6.07
C ALA A 158 12.64 5.73 -6.59
N GLU A 159 13.64 5.67 -5.70
CA GLU A 159 15.01 5.28 -6.04
C GLU A 159 15.09 3.83 -6.53
N TYR A 160 14.39 2.91 -5.85
CA TYR A 160 14.34 1.50 -6.24
C TYR A 160 13.84 1.32 -7.68
N TYR A 161 12.69 1.91 -8.02
CA TYR A 161 12.12 1.77 -9.36
C TYR A 161 12.86 2.57 -10.42
N LYS A 162 13.44 3.72 -10.09
CA LYS A 162 14.36 4.45 -10.99
C LYS A 162 15.58 3.60 -11.33
N GLY A 163 16.14 2.87 -10.36
CA GLY A 163 17.24 1.94 -10.57
C GLY A 163 16.86 0.76 -11.48
N LEU A 164 15.67 0.18 -11.29
CA LEU A 164 15.17 -0.89 -12.16
C LEU A 164 14.97 -0.43 -13.60
N GLU A 165 14.38 0.75 -13.80
CA GLU A 165 14.20 1.35 -15.14
C GLU A 165 15.55 1.61 -15.83
N ALA A 166 16.57 2.06 -15.08
CA ALA A 166 17.92 2.25 -15.62
C ALA A 166 18.57 0.92 -16.05
N ILE A 167 18.35 -0.17 -15.32
CA ILE A 167 18.87 -1.51 -15.65
C ILE A 167 18.18 -2.08 -16.89
N GLN A 168 16.86 -1.93 -17.02
CA GLN A 168 16.10 -2.42 -18.17
C GLN A 168 16.49 -1.70 -19.48
N ASN A 169 16.87 -0.43 -19.39
CA ASN A 169 17.33 0.36 -20.53
C ASN A 169 18.83 0.21 -20.83
N THR A 170 19.56 -0.66 -20.10
CA THR A 170 20.98 -0.93 -20.36
C THR A 170 21.14 -1.86 -21.58
N PRO A 171 22.03 -1.56 -22.55
CA PRO A 171 22.25 -2.41 -23.73
C PRO A 171 22.59 -3.87 -23.41
N LYS A 172 22.12 -4.81 -24.25
CA LYS A 172 22.31 -6.27 -24.10
C LYS A 172 23.76 -6.74 -23.89
N SER A 173 24.76 -5.92 -24.22
CA SER A 173 26.18 -6.23 -24.00
C SER A 173 26.64 -6.17 -22.54
N GLN A 174 25.78 -5.79 -21.59
CA GLN A 174 26.11 -5.68 -20.16
C GLN A 174 25.18 -6.49 -19.23
N GLU A 175 24.45 -7.49 -19.75
CA GLU A 175 23.46 -8.27 -18.98
C GLU A 175 24.06 -9.13 -17.86
N ALA A 176 25.35 -9.48 -17.95
CA ALA A 176 26.04 -10.31 -16.95
C ALA A 176 26.07 -9.69 -15.54
N ASN A 177 25.88 -8.37 -15.41
CA ASN A 177 25.95 -7.66 -14.11
C ASN A 177 24.57 -7.18 -13.61
N LYS A 178 23.45 -7.67 -14.18
CA LYS A 178 22.10 -7.25 -13.78
C LYS A 178 21.80 -7.61 -12.32
N GLU A 179 22.18 -8.81 -11.89
CA GLU A 179 21.90 -9.33 -10.55
C GLU A 179 22.74 -8.61 -9.48
N GLU A 180 24.00 -8.32 -9.78
CA GLU A 180 24.89 -7.51 -8.93
C GLU A 180 24.38 -6.07 -8.77
N LYS A 181 23.92 -5.44 -9.87
CA LYS A 181 23.31 -4.11 -9.81
C LYS A 181 22.03 -4.09 -8.98
N LEU A 182 21.18 -5.12 -9.10
CA LEU A 182 19.97 -5.27 -8.28
C LEU A 182 20.31 -5.44 -6.79
N ALA A 183 21.34 -6.23 -6.47
CA ALA A 183 21.81 -6.43 -5.10
C ALA A 183 22.32 -5.12 -4.49
N ASN A 184 23.06 -4.32 -5.25
CA ASN A 184 23.57 -3.01 -4.81
C ASN A 184 22.44 -2.01 -4.53
N ILE A 185 21.43 -1.93 -5.41
CA ILE A 185 20.25 -1.06 -5.19
C ILE A 185 19.51 -1.48 -3.91
N ARG A 186 19.31 -2.79 -3.68
CA ARG A 186 18.67 -3.29 -2.45
C ARG A 186 19.46 -2.91 -1.20
N ALA A 187 20.79 -2.97 -1.25
CA ALA A 187 21.66 -2.58 -0.14
C ALA A 187 21.61 -1.07 0.14
N GLU A 188 21.57 -0.25 -0.91
CA GLU A 188 21.47 1.22 -0.80
C GLU A 188 20.13 1.65 -0.20
N VAL A 189 19.01 1.08 -0.67
CA VAL A 189 17.67 1.30 -0.11
C VAL A 189 17.62 0.95 1.38
N LYS A 190 18.25 -0.16 1.78
CA LYS A 190 18.35 -0.56 3.20
C LYS A 190 19.12 0.50 4.01
N THR A 191 20.25 0.98 3.51
CA THR A 191 21.07 2.00 4.19
C THR A 191 20.32 3.32 4.35
N ILE A 192 19.58 3.75 3.34
CA ILE A 192 18.74 4.95 3.39
C ILE A 192 17.61 4.77 4.41
N SER A 193 17.06 3.56 4.54
CA SER A 193 16.06 3.25 5.56
C SER A 193 16.56 3.47 6.98
N GLU A 194 17.74 2.97 7.28
CA GLU A 194 18.34 3.08 8.62
C GLU A 194 18.71 4.54 8.94
N LYS A 195 19.19 5.31 7.96
CA LYS A 195 19.49 6.75 8.13
C LYS A 195 18.24 7.58 8.38
N GLN A 196 17.16 7.32 7.65
CA GLN A 196 15.91 8.07 7.80
C GLN A 196 15.24 7.79 9.15
N VAL A 197 15.21 6.52 9.58
CA VAL A 197 14.70 6.15 10.92
C VAL A 197 15.47 6.85 12.04
N LYS A 198 16.81 6.88 11.96
CA LYS A 198 17.64 7.62 12.94
C LYS A 198 17.31 9.11 12.97
N LYS A 199 17.19 9.74 11.80
CA LYS A 199 16.85 11.17 11.69
C LYS A 199 15.47 11.50 12.26
N ASP A 200 14.50 10.61 12.08
CA ASP A 200 13.14 10.80 12.60
C ASP A 200 13.08 10.56 14.12
N LEU A 201 13.87 9.61 14.65
CA LEU A 201 14.09 9.46 16.09
C LEU A 201 14.70 10.71 16.73
N ASP A 202 15.78 11.23 16.13
CA ASP A 202 16.51 12.40 16.65
C ASP A 202 15.63 13.67 16.64
N LYS A 203 14.74 13.79 15.65
CA LYS A 203 13.75 14.89 15.59
C LYS A 203 12.69 14.78 16.68
N ASN A 204 12.23 13.57 17.00
CA ASN A 204 11.22 13.38 18.04
C ASN A 204 11.81 13.62 19.44
N LEU A 205 13.04 13.17 19.71
CA LEU A 205 13.73 13.47 20.98
C LEU A 205 13.93 14.98 21.23
N ASN A 206 14.12 15.76 20.17
CA ASN A 206 14.33 17.21 20.28
C ASN A 206 13.02 18.03 20.35
N LYS A 207 11.85 17.40 20.19
CA LYS A 207 10.53 18.04 20.38
C LYS A 207 9.99 17.92 21.80
N GLU A 208 10.56 17.04 22.62
CA GLU A 208 10.15 16.80 24.02
C GLU A 208 11.03 17.55 25.06
N ARG A 209 11.87 18.49 24.61
CA ARG A 209 12.65 19.41 25.45
C ARG A 209 12.21 20.84 25.24
#